data_AF-A0A3Q0T3G9-F1
#
_entry.id   AF-A0A3Q0T3G9-F1
#
_cell.length_a   1.000
_cell.length_b   1.000
_cell.length_c   1.000
_cell.angle_alpha   90.00
_cell.angle_beta   90.00
_cell.angle_gamma   90.00
#
_symmetry.space_group_name_H-M   'P 1'
#
loop_
_entity.id
_entity.type
_entity.pdbx_description
1 polymer ?
#
loop_
_entity_poly.entity_id
_entity_poly.type
_entity_poly.pdbx_seq_one_letter_code
_entity_poly.pdbx_strand_id
1 'polypeptide(L)'
;PGSAPGLQARTVIQQCSHAKVKIKPALDGTDAQWAEIQQGLVVYVCFFHGATEDVTHDMGELLLHTLFRKNAGHSVSLLDLPGSILFVPQDSLLGKTAPNRRMQYIGGCELWWGAQLFSNLVSVCRELMSGSAKCTSAGVKVEHGLYGQKQEISLTSVEPLTVLLEF
;
A
#
# COMPACT_ATOMS: atom_id res chain seq x y z
N PRO A 1 -4.91 33.03 4.73
CA PRO A 1 -4.72 32.45 3.37
C PRO A 1 -4.00 31.10 3.49
N GLY A 2 -4.77 30.04 3.72
CA GLY A 2 -4.23 28.69 3.83
C GLY A 2 -3.76 28.23 2.46
N SER A 3 -2.45 27.99 2.32
CA SER A 3 -1.94 27.22 1.19
C SER A 3 -2.71 25.90 1.14
N ALA A 4 -3.11 25.45 -0.05
CA ALA A 4 -3.57 24.08 -0.23
C ALA A 4 -2.57 23.14 0.47
N PRO A 5 -3.03 22.12 1.21
CA PRO A 5 -2.11 21.18 1.83
C PRO A 5 -1.17 20.66 0.74
N GLY A 6 0.14 20.70 1.01
CA GLY A 6 1.12 20.14 0.10
C GLY A 6 0.87 18.64 -0.05
N LEU A 7 1.32 18.05 -1.16
CA LEU A 7 1.28 16.61 -1.38
C LEU A 7 1.86 15.88 -0.16
N GLN A 8 1.06 15.05 0.50
CA GLN A 8 1.37 14.32 1.73
C GLN A 8 1.70 12.85 1.45
N ALA A 9 1.03 12.21 0.49
CA ALA A 9 1.32 10.82 0.13
C ALA A 9 1.11 10.53 -1.36
N ARG A 10 1.75 9.47 -1.84
CA ARG A 10 1.53 8.91 -3.17
C ARG A 10 1.49 7.40 -3.08
N THR A 11 0.54 6.82 -3.81
CA THR A 11 0.42 5.37 -3.93
C THR A 11 0.44 4.92 -5.37
N VAL A 12 1.00 3.73 -5.60
CA VAL A 12 0.71 2.93 -6.79
C VAL A 12 -0.03 1.69 -6.34
N ILE A 13 -1.19 1.43 -6.93
CA ILE A 13 -2.09 0.34 -6.55
C ILE A 13 -2.16 -0.63 -7.71
N GLN A 14 -2.08 -1.92 -7.43
CA GLN A 14 -2.27 -2.98 -8.42
C GLN A 14 -3.16 -4.09 -7.86
N GLN A 15 -4.06 -4.60 -8.68
CA GLN A 15 -4.80 -5.81 -8.39
C GLN A 15 -3.92 -7.05 -8.56
N CYS A 16 -4.10 -8.04 -7.69
CA CYS A 16 -3.42 -9.32 -7.76
C CYS A 16 -4.39 -10.48 -7.57
N SER A 17 -4.03 -11.63 -8.15
CA SER A 17 -4.57 -12.92 -7.75
C SER A 17 -3.76 -13.54 -6.60
N HIS A 18 -2.48 -13.15 -6.49
CA HIS A 18 -1.57 -13.56 -5.44
C HIS A 18 -0.42 -12.56 -5.31
N ALA A 19 -0.02 -12.23 -4.08
CA ALA A 19 1.17 -11.42 -3.84
C ALA A 19 1.83 -11.77 -2.52
N LYS A 20 3.15 -11.67 -2.47
CA LYS A 20 3.92 -11.82 -1.24
C LYS A 20 5.15 -10.93 -1.19
N VAL A 21 5.50 -10.48 0.01
CA VAL A 21 6.71 -9.69 0.29
C VAL A 21 7.52 -10.35 1.39
N LYS A 22 8.84 -10.38 1.22
CA LYS A 22 9.75 -10.97 2.21
C LYS A 22 9.81 -10.09 3.45
N ILE A 23 9.53 -10.68 4.61
CA ILE A 23 9.62 -10.00 5.93
C ILE A 23 10.79 -10.49 6.76
N LYS A 24 11.37 -11.66 6.45
CA LYS A 24 12.59 -12.14 7.10
C LYS A 24 13.46 -12.93 6.12
N PRO A 25 14.78 -12.70 6.07
CA PRO A 25 15.67 -13.53 5.26
C PRO A 25 15.75 -14.96 5.79
N ALA A 26 16.12 -15.89 4.91
CA ALA A 26 16.50 -17.24 5.30
C ALA A 26 17.80 -17.19 6.10
N LEU A 27 17.87 -17.91 7.23
CA LEU A 27 19.02 -17.98 8.14
C LEU A 27 19.22 -19.43 8.56
N ASP A 28 20.45 -19.95 8.46
CA ASP A 28 20.92 -21.23 9.00
C ASP A 28 19.85 -22.35 9.10
N GLY A 29 19.43 -22.88 7.94
CA GLY A 29 18.49 -24.00 7.88
C GLY A 29 17.01 -23.62 8.04
N THR A 30 16.68 -22.33 8.15
CA THR A 30 15.30 -21.82 8.14
C THR A 30 14.95 -21.13 6.82
N ASP A 31 13.73 -21.35 6.36
CA ASP A 31 13.19 -20.67 5.17
C ASP A 31 12.93 -19.18 5.44
N ALA A 32 13.00 -18.38 4.37
CA ALA A 32 12.61 -16.97 4.42
C ALA A 32 11.12 -16.85 4.79
N GLN A 33 10.77 -15.85 5.60
CA GLN A 33 9.38 -15.57 5.96
C GLN A 33 8.80 -14.52 5.04
N TRP A 34 7.52 -14.69 4.70
CA TRP A 34 6.80 -13.87 3.75
C TRP A 34 5.45 -13.44 4.35
N ALA A 35 5.10 -12.18 4.16
CA ALA A 35 3.73 -11.71 4.30
C ALA A 35 3.03 -11.91 2.95
N GLU A 36 1.87 -12.57 2.96
CA GLU A 36 1.24 -13.09 1.74
C GLU A 36 -0.27 -12.87 1.73
N ILE A 37 -0.75 -12.44 0.57
CA ILE A 37 -2.17 -12.31 0.25
C ILE A 37 -2.53 -13.13 -0.99
N GLN A 38 -3.79 -13.56 -1.03
CA GLN A 38 -4.40 -14.15 -2.22
C GLN A 38 -4.96 -13.04 -3.12
N GLN A 39 -6.22 -13.14 -3.54
CA GLN A 39 -6.85 -12.10 -4.33
C GLN A 39 -6.99 -10.80 -3.52
N GLY A 40 -6.57 -9.69 -4.13
CA GLY A 40 -6.49 -8.44 -3.39
C GLY A 40 -5.76 -7.31 -4.11
N LEU A 41 -5.37 -6.31 -3.32
CA LEU A 41 -4.61 -5.14 -3.78
C LEU A 41 -3.19 -5.18 -3.22
N VAL A 42 -2.20 -4.89 -4.06
CA VAL A 42 -0.87 -4.48 -3.64
C VAL A 42 -0.80 -2.96 -3.73
N VAL A 43 -0.44 -2.32 -2.63
CA VAL A 43 -0.36 -0.86 -2.53
C VAL A 43 1.06 -0.46 -2.15
N TYR A 44 1.78 0.10 -3.13
CA TYR A 44 3.06 0.74 -2.90
C TYR A 44 2.83 2.14 -2.35
N VAL A 45 3.41 2.46 -1.19
CA VAL A 45 3.12 3.69 -0.44
C VAL A 45 4.37 4.52 -0.25
N CYS A 46 4.24 5.83 -0.42
CA CYS A 46 5.28 6.81 -0.13
C CYS A 46 4.67 8.03 0.58
N PHE A 47 5.33 8.51 1.63
CA PHE A 47 4.96 9.71 2.37
C PHE A 47 5.94 10.86 2.10
N PHE A 48 5.41 12.04 1.86
CA PHE A 48 6.18 13.27 1.60
C PHE A 48 6.43 14.04 2.90
N HIS A 49 7.47 14.86 2.91
CA HIS A 49 7.78 15.73 4.03
C HIS A 49 6.57 16.60 4.41
N GLY A 50 6.26 16.65 5.71
CA GLY A 50 5.10 17.37 6.22
C GLY A 50 3.78 16.59 6.18
N ALA A 51 3.80 15.31 5.79
CA ALA A 51 2.64 14.43 5.93
C ALA A 51 2.20 14.33 7.39
N THR A 52 0.90 14.36 7.59
CA THR A 52 0.24 14.32 8.89
C THR A 52 -0.40 12.95 9.12
N GLU A 53 -0.79 12.64 10.36
CA GLU A 53 -1.48 11.38 10.64
C GLU A 53 -2.84 11.28 9.94
N ASP A 54 -3.51 12.42 9.71
CA ASP A 54 -4.82 12.48 9.02
C ASP A 54 -4.77 11.85 7.63
N VAL A 55 -3.64 11.98 6.92
CA VAL A 55 -3.49 11.38 5.58
C VAL A 55 -3.66 9.85 5.63
N THR A 56 -3.29 9.21 6.74
CA THR A 56 -3.38 7.75 6.87
C THR A 56 -4.83 7.28 6.95
N HIS A 57 -5.71 8.09 7.54
CA HIS A 57 -7.14 7.86 7.58
C HIS A 57 -7.75 8.05 6.19
N ASP A 58 -7.45 9.17 5.53
CA ASP A 58 -7.94 9.47 4.17
C ASP A 58 -7.52 8.41 3.15
N MET A 59 -6.27 7.95 3.24
CA MET A 59 -5.76 6.83 2.45
C MET A 59 -6.51 5.53 2.76
N GLY A 60 -6.71 5.19 4.04
CA GLY A 60 -7.40 3.97 4.43
C GLY A 60 -8.84 3.91 3.89
N GLU A 61 -9.60 4.99 4.10
CA GLU A 61 -10.95 5.16 3.56
C GLU A 61 -10.95 5.03 2.03
N LEU A 62 -10.13 5.82 1.33
CA LEU A 62 -10.12 5.80 -0.13
C LEU A 62 -9.72 4.42 -0.67
N LEU A 63 -8.68 3.79 -0.14
CA LEU A 63 -8.18 2.51 -0.63
C LEU A 63 -9.18 1.36 -0.44
N LEU A 64 -9.89 1.32 0.69
CA LEU A 64 -10.91 0.30 0.94
C LEU A 64 -12.19 0.53 0.15
N HIS A 65 -12.51 1.78 -0.16
CA HIS A 65 -13.60 2.16 -1.04
C HIS A 65 -13.21 2.15 -2.54
N THR A 66 -11.92 2.02 -2.87
CA THR A 66 -11.42 1.97 -4.25
C THR A 66 -11.94 0.73 -4.96
N LEU A 67 -12.31 0.91 -6.23
CA LEU A 67 -12.99 -0.08 -7.03
C LEU A 67 -12.04 -1.18 -7.52
N PHE A 68 -12.27 -2.40 -7.04
CA PHE A 68 -11.78 -3.65 -7.58
C PHE A 68 -12.62 -4.06 -8.80
N ARG A 69 -12.02 -4.20 -9.97
CA ARG A 69 -12.71 -4.78 -11.13
C ARG A 69 -12.85 -6.28 -10.94
N LYS A 70 -14.08 -6.79 -11.05
CA LYS A 70 -14.40 -8.21 -10.83
C LYS A 70 -14.42 -9.01 -12.13
N ASN A 71 -15.07 -8.48 -13.17
CA ASN A 71 -15.23 -9.04 -14.51
C ASN A 71 -15.84 -7.98 -15.45
N ALA A 72 -15.59 -8.07 -16.76
CA ALA A 72 -16.36 -7.46 -17.87
C ALA A 72 -17.04 -6.09 -17.57
N GLY A 73 -16.30 -5.14 -16.99
CA GLY A 73 -16.78 -3.76 -16.77
C GLY A 73 -17.43 -3.45 -15.42
N HIS A 74 -17.63 -4.42 -14.52
CA HIS A 74 -18.14 -4.15 -13.17
C HIS A 74 -17.03 -3.94 -12.14
N SER A 75 -17.14 -2.81 -11.45
CA SER A 75 -16.23 -2.31 -10.42
C SER A 75 -16.94 -2.34 -9.07
N VAL A 76 -16.30 -2.88 -8.04
CA VAL A 76 -16.85 -3.03 -6.68
C VAL A 76 -15.78 -2.66 -5.65
N SER A 77 -16.16 -2.04 -4.54
CA SER A 77 -15.18 -1.70 -3.49
C SER A 77 -14.51 -2.95 -2.91
N LEU A 78 -13.34 -2.81 -2.28
CA LEU A 78 -12.67 -3.92 -1.58
C LEU A 78 -13.49 -4.43 -0.38
N LEU A 79 -14.34 -3.56 0.20
CA LEU A 79 -15.28 -3.95 1.26
C LEU A 79 -16.47 -4.77 0.73
N ASP A 80 -16.88 -4.51 -0.53
CA ASP A 80 -18.00 -5.21 -1.16
C ASP A 80 -17.60 -6.51 -1.86
N LEU A 81 -16.36 -6.60 -2.35
CA LEU A 81 -15.73 -7.83 -2.78
C LEU A 81 -14.56 -8.10 -1.84
N PRO A 82 -14.70 -9.02 -0.87
CA PRO A 82 -13.68 -9.20 0.15
C PRO A 82 -12.37 -9.67 -0.51
N GLY A 83 -11.44 -8.73 -0.66
CA GLY A 83 -10.07 -8.97 -1.09
C GLY A 83 -9.11 -8.53 0.01
N SER A 84 -7.94 -9.16 0.04
CA SER A 84 -6.88 -8.78 0.97
C SER A 84 -6.13 -7.55 0.45
N ILE A 85 -5.33 -6.91 1.31
CA ILE A 85 -4.45 -5.80 0.93
C ILE A 85 -3.04 -6.07 1.44
N LEU A 86 -2.05 -5.80 0.59
CA LEU A 86 -0.63 -5.91 0.89
C LEU A 86 0.03 -4.54 0.70
N PHE A 87 0.44 -3.93 1.80
CA PHE A 87 1.17 -2.65 1.76
C PHE A 87 2.67 -2.85 1.57
N VAL A 88 3.28 -2.07 0.69
CA VAL A 88 4.71 -2.11 0.40
C VAL A 88 5.29 -0.69 0.54
N PRO A 89 6.18 -0.43 1.50
CA PRO A 89 6.84 0.88 1.61
C PRO A 89 7.75 1.10 0.39
N GLN A 90 7.57 2.24 -0.30
CA GLN A 90 8.13 2.48 -1.63
C GLN A 90 8.58 3.94 -1.82
N ASP A 91 9.62 4.36 -1.11
CA ASP A 91 10.21 5.72 -1.20
C ASP A 91 10.64 6.12 -2.62
N SER A 92 10.90 5.14 -3.51
CA SER A 92 11.23 5.43 -4.90
C SER A 92 10.11 6.16 -5.65
N LEU A 93 8.88 6.17 -5.14
CA LEU A 93 7.78 6.95 -5.69
C LEU A 93 8.00 8.47 -5.58
N LEU A 94 8.97 8.94 -4.79
CA LEU A 94 9.46 10.32 -4.80
C LEU A 94 10.17 10.69 -6.11
N GLY A 95 10.57 9.69 -6.89
CA GLY A 95 11.42 9.81 -8.06
C GLY A 95 10.93 10.87 -9.05
N LYS A 96 11.77 11.86 -9.30
CA LYS A 96 11.61 12.87 -10.36
C LYS A 96 12.85 12.89 -11.24
N THR A 97 12.68 13.17 -12.52
CA THR A 97 13.81 13.35 -13.44
C THR A 97 14.45 14.71 -13.22
N ALA A 98 15.75 14.73 -12.96
CA ALA A 98 16.53 15.95 -12.95
C ALA A 98 16.88 16.40 -14.38
N PRO A 99 17.28 17.68 -14.58
CA PRO A 99 17.70 18.17 -15.90
C PRO A 99 18.82 17.35 -16.55
N ASN A 100 19.67 16.71 -15.74
CA ASN A 100 20.76 15.83 -16.20
C ASN A 100 20.32 14.37 -16.47
N ARG A 101 19.00 14.11 -16.56
CA ARG A 101 18.38 12.79 -16.78
C ARG A 101 18.63 11.74 -15.68
N ARG A 102 19.18 12.13 -14.53
CA ARG A 102 19.26 11.26 -13.35
C ARG A 102 17.96 11.33 -12.55
N MET A 103 17.56 10.22 -11.93
CA MET A 103 16.46 10.22 -10.98
C MET A 103 16.91 10.87 -9.67
N GLN A 104 16.06 11.73 -9.10
CA GLN A 104 16.23 12.33 -7.79
C GLN A 104 15.06 11.94 -6.90
N TYR A 105 15.36 11.65 -5.64
CA TYR A 105 14.40 11.21 -4.62
C TYR A 105 14.47 12.20 -3.47
N ILE A 106 13.74 13.31 -3.60
CA ILE A 106 13.78 14.44 -2.67
C ILE A 106 12.36 14.69 -2.17
N GLY A 107 12.24 15.07 -0.90
CA GLY A 107 10.98 15.49 -0.29
C GLY A 107 10.19 14.36 0.37
N GLY A 108 10.86 13.25 0.75
CA GLY A 108 10.26 12.21 1.59
C GLY A 108 10.21 12.61 3.07
N CYS A 109 9.35 11.94 3.82
CA CYS A 109 9.34 12.01 5.29
C CYS A 109 10.67 11.57 5.92
N GLU A 110 10.90 12.00 7.16
CA GLU A 110 11.89 11.42 8.05
C GLU A 110 11.61 9.93 8.25
N LEU A 111 12.65 9.10 8.32
CA LEU A 111 12.52 7.62 8.36
C LEU A 111 11.58 7.14 9.49
N TRP A 112 11.76 7.68 10.69
CA TRP A 112 10.95 7.30 11.86
C TRP A 112 9.50 7.74 11.70
N TRP A 113 9.27 8.92 11.10
CA TRP A 113 7.93 9.47 10.90
C TRP A 113 7.19 8.72 9.79
N GLY A 114 7.85 8.44 8.66
CA GLY A 114 7.29 7.61 7.60
C GLY A 114 6.95 6.19 8.09
N ALA A 115 7.77 5.60 8.96
CA ALA A 115 7.46 4.32 9.58
C ALA A 115 6.22 4.38 10.48
N GLN A 116 6.06 5.47 11.26
CA GLN A 116 4.87 5.70 12.07
C GLN A 116 3.61 5.84 11.19
N LEU A 117 3.66 6.69 10.17
CA LEU A 117 2.54 6.89 9.24
C LEU A 117 2.16 5.58 8.51
N PHE A 118 3.15 4.80 8.09
CA PHE A 118 2.90 3.50 7.47
C PHE A 118 2.23 2.52 8.44
N SER A 119 2.68 2.46 9.69
CA SER A 119 2.05 1.65 10.73
C SER A 119 0.62 2.09 11.03
N ASN A 120 0.37 3.41 11.08
CA ASN A 120 -0.97 3.97 11.28
C ASN A 120 -1.90 3.58 10.13
N LEU A 121 -1.47 3.72 8.87
CA LEU A 121 -2.24 3.32 7.69
C LEU A 121 -2.64 1.83 7.73
N VAL A 122 -1.69 0.95 8.07
CA VAL A 122 -1.96 -0.49 8.22
C VAL A 122 -3.00 -0.74 9.31
N SER A 123 -2.91 -0.01 10.43
CA SER A 123 -3.84 -0.15 11.57
C SER A 123 -5.25 0.32 11.21
N VAL A 124 -5.38 1.50 10.58
CA VAL A 124 -6.65 2.02 10.06
C VAL A 124 -7.32 1.00 9.13
N CYS A 125 -6.56 0.44 8.18
CA CYS A 125 -7.13 -0.54 7.26
C CYS A 125 -7.60 -1.82 7.96
N ARG A 126 -6.87 -2.29 8.99
CA ARG A 126 -7.27 -3.44 9.81
C ARG A 126 -8.56 -3.18 10.57
N GLU A 127 -8.70 -1.99 11.15
CA GLU A 127 -9.89 -1.57 11.88
C GLU A 127 -11.10 -1.51 10.95
N LEU A 128 -10.99 -0.81 9.81
CA LEU A 128 -12.05 -0.70 8.83
C LEU A 128 -12.47 -2.06 8.26
N MET A 129 -11.51 -2.95 7.94
CA MET A 129 -11.83 -4.31 7.49
C MET A 129 -12.49 -5.16 8.59
N SER A 130 -12.08 -4.99 9.85
CA SER A 130 -12.68 -5.70 10.99
C SER A 130 -14.12 -5.25 11.28
N GLY A 131 -14.45 -4.00 10.94
CA GLY A 131 -15.82 -3.47 11.02
C GLY A 131 -16.77 -4.01 9.93
N SER A 132 -16.24 -4.63 8.88
CA SER A 132 -17.04 -5.18 7.78
C SER A 132 -17.31 -6.67 7.96
N ALA A 133 -18.57 -7.03 8.25
CA ALA A 133 -18.99 -8.43 8.39
C ALA A 133 -18.66 -9.30 7.17
N LYS A 134 -18.69 -8.73 5.95
CA LYS A 134 -18.30 -9.43 4.71
C LYS A 134 -16.81 -9.78 4.72
N CYS A 135 -15.96 -8.82 5.07
CA CYS A 135 -14.51 -9.00 5.15
C CYS A 135 -14.13 -10.02 6.22
N THR A 136 -14.72 -9.90 7.42
CA THR A 136 -14.48 -10.87 8.51
C THR A 136 -14.86 -12.28 8.11
N SER A 137 -16.03 -12.47 7.49
CA SER A 137 -16.51 -13.79 7.07
C SER A 137 -15.66 -14.42 5.96
N ALA A 138 -15.07 -13.60 5.11
CA ALA A 138 -14.20 -14.04 4.02
C ALA A 138 -12.74 -14.26 4.43
N GLY A 139 -12.36 -13.88 5.66
CA GLY A 139 -11.00 -14.06 6.17
C GLY A 139 -9.95 -13.24 5.42
N VAL A 140 -10.31 -12.05 4.92
CA VAL A 140 -9.37 -11.16 4.22
C VAL A 140 -8.30 -10.64 5.18
N LYS A 141 -7.13 -10.35 4.64
CA LYS A 141 -5.95 -9.95 5.41
C LYS A 141 -5.46 -8.55 5.03
N VAL A 142 -4.89 -7.88 6.02
CA VAL A 142 -4.06 -6.68 5.84
C VAL A 142 -2.62 -7.06 6.19
N GLU A 143 -1.84 -7.29 5.15
CA GLU A 143 -0.43 -7.67 5.22
C GLU A 143 0.45 -6.49 4.82
N HIS A 144 1.74 -6.53 5.20
CA HIS A 144 2.67 -5.47 4.82
C HIS A 144 4.13 -5.92 4.78
N GLY A 145 4.93 -5.20 4.00
CA GLY A 145 6.38 -5.25 4.03
C GLY A 145 6.96 -4.56 5.27
N LEU A 146 8.28 -4.71 5.45
CA LEU A 146 8.99 -4.05 6.54
C LEU A 146 9.49 -2.67 6.12
N TYR A 147 9.11 -1.63 6.85
CA TYR A 147 9.57 -0.27 6.59
C TYR A 147 11.10 -0.14 6.71
N GLY A 148 11.72 0.63 5.80
CA GLY A 148 13.17 0.85 5.78
C GLY A 148 14.00 -0.36 5.33
N GLN A 149 13.38 -1.49 4.99
CA GLN A 149 14.07 -2.68 4.47
C GLN A 149 13.96 -2.78 2.95
N LYS A 150 14.82 -3.61 2.34
CA LYS A 150 14.69 -3.96 0.93
C LYS A 150 13.42 -4.79 0.73
N GLN A 151 12.56 -4.35 -0.17
CA GLN A 151 11.33 -5.07 -0.52
C GLN A 151 11.63 -6.11 -1.61
N GLU A 152 11.62 -7.39 -1.25
CA GLU A 152 11.61 -8.49 -2.22
C GLU A 152 10.18 -8.99 -2.38
N ILE A 153 9.61 -8.81 -3.57
CA ILE A 153 8.18 -9.02 -3.84
C ILE A 153 7.97 -9.97 -5.01
N SER A 154 6.95 -10.82 -4.90
CA SER A 154 6.36 -11.57 -6.01
C SER A 154 4.90 -11.17 -6.17
N LEU A 155 4.50 -10.89 -7.41
CA LEU A 155 3.16 -10.45 -7.77
C LEU A 155 2.66 -11.26 -8.97
N THR A 156 1.50 -11.90 -8.83
CA THR A 156 0.78 -12.53 -9.94
C THR A 156 -0.55 -11.82 -10.15
N SER A 157 -0.83 -11.46 -11.40
CA SER A 157 -2.06 -10.76 -11.77
C SER A 157 -2.44 -11.08 -13.22
N VAL A 158 -3.74 -11.26 -13.46
CA VAL A 158 -4.31 -11.44 -14.81
C VAL A 158 -4.54 -10.08 -15.47
N GLU A 159 -4.88 -9.05 -14.69
CA GLU A 159 -4.98 -7.64 -15.10
C GLU A 159 -4.62 -6.76 -13.88
N PRO A 160 -3.43 -6.13 -13.84
CA PRO A 160 -3.01 -5.39 -12.65
C PRO A 160 -3.82 -4.13 -12.35
N LEU A 161 -4.54 -3.60 -13.34
CA LEU A 161 -5.32 -2.35 -13.26
C LEU A 161 -4.61 -1.26 -12.44
N THR A 162 -3.39 -0.92 -12.86
CA THR A 162 -2.51 -0.04 -12.10
C THR A 162 -3.07 1.37 -11.99
N VAL A 163 -3.20 1.89 -10.77
CA VAL A 163 -3.66 3.26 -10.48
C VAL A 163 -2.62 4.00 -9.65
N LEU A 164 -2.40 5.28 -9.96
CA LEU A 164 -1.62 6.20 -9.13
C LEU A 164 -2.56 7.18 -8.46
N LEU A 165 -2.47 7.28 -7.13
CA LEU A 165 -3.23 8.24 -6.33
C LEU A 165 -2.27 9.14 -5.54
N GLU A 166 -2.69 10.38 -5.35
CA GLU A 166 -1.97 11.42 -4.61
C GLU A 166 -2.91 12.01 -3.56
N PHE A 167 -2.35 12.28 -2.38
CA PHE A 167 -3.04 12.76 -1.18
C PHE A 167 -2.32 13.98 -0.65
#